data_AF-A0A7Y3DQC8-F1
#
_entry.id   AF-A0A7Y3DQC8-F1
#
_cell.length_a   1.000
_cell.length_b   1.000
_cell.length_c   1.000
_cell.angle_alpha   90.00
_cell.angle_beta   90.00
_cell.angle_gamma   90.00
#
_symmetry.space_group_name_H-M   'P 1'
#
loop_
_entity.id
_entity.type
_entity.pdbx_description
1 polymer ?
#
loop_
_entity_poly.entity_id
_entity_poly.type
_entity_poly.pdbx_seq_one_letter_code
_entity_poly.pdbx_strand_id
1 'polypeptide(L)'
;MCARKIVKKSLNQILADKYQIPSLEEMQFFLEENFDHSFDDYLTTQKIKRSHPEWGKDRIGEELDRQRRHYENELRVNVRIAALNTIAEIENLIISLKNAIREWKVLHL
;
A
#
# COMPACT_ATOMS: atom_id res chain seq x y z
N MET A 1 -16.07 -3.72 -2.40
CA MET A 1 -16.22 -2.89 -3.62
C MET A 1 -15.14 -3.33 -4.62
N CYS A 2 -15.45 -3.62 -5.89
CA CYS A 2 -14.44 -4.17 -6.83
C CYS A 2 -13.52 -3.06 -7.39
N ALA A 3 -12.21 -3.31 -7.48
CA ALA A 3 -11.19 -2.38 -7.99
C ALA A 3 -11.60 -1.74 -9.33
N ARG A 4 -12.22 -2.51 -10.24
CA ARG A 4 -12.69 -2.03 -11.54
C ARG A 4 -13.74 -0.91 -11.44
N LYS A 5 -14.64 -0.98 -10.45
CA LYS A 5 -15.67 0.06 -10.23
C LYS A 5 -15.05 1.34 -9.66
N ILE A 6 -14.03 1.21 -8.81
CA ILE A 6 -13.31 2.34 -8.22
C ILE A 6 -12.56 3.11 -9.32
N VAL A 7 -11.76 2.40 -10.13
CA VAL A 7 -11.00 3.01 -11.24
C VAL A 7 -11.93 3.74 -12.23
N LYS A 8 -13.05 3.11 -12.61
CA LYS A 8 -14.01 3.73 -13.54
C LYS A 8 -14.62 5.02 -12.98
N LYS A 9 -14.92 5.06 -11.68
CA LYS A 9 -15.46 6.26 -11.01
C LYS A 9 -14.43 7.39 -11.00
N SER A 10 -13.18 7.09 -10.62
CA SER A 10 -12.09 8.07 -10.62
C SER A 10 -11.80 8.61 -12.01
N LEU A 11 -11.73 7.76 -13.03
CA LEU A 11 -11.54 8.18 -14.42
C LEU A 11 -12.64 9.15 -14.88
N ASN A 12 -13.91 8.86 -14.59
CA ASN A 12 -15.01 9.76 -14.94
C ASN A 12 -14.88 11.14 -14.26
N GLN A 13 -14.39 11.19 -13.03
CA GLN A 13 -14.14 12.45 -12.33
C GLN A 13 -12.96 13.22 -12.94
N ILE A 14 -11.90 12.52 -13.37
CA ILE A 14 -10.74 13.14 -14.04
C ILE A 14 -11.17 13.77 -15.37
N LEU A 15 -11.92 13.01 -16.18
CA LEU A 15 -12.43 13.48 -17.47
C LEU A 15 -13.40 14.68 -17.31
N ALA A 16 -14.10 14.75 -16.19
CA ALA A 16 -14.99 15.87 -15.85
C ALA A 16 -14.29 17.05 -15.14
N ASP A 17 -12.97 17.00 -14.96
CA ASP A 17 -12.16 17.98 -14.22
C ASP A 17 -12.62 18.21 -12.76
N LYS A 18 -13.21 17.18 -12.15
CA LYS A 18 -13.71 17.19 -10.76
C LYS A 18 -12.88 16.31 -9.83
N TYR A 19 -11.87 15.62 -10.36
CA TYR A 19 -11.03 14.75 -9.55
C TYR A 19 -10.02 15.57 -8.76
N GLN A 20 -10.18 15.54 -7.44
CA GLN A 20 -9.18 16.02 -6.50
C GLN A 20 -8.19 14.90 -6.22
N ILE A 21 -6.92 15.19 -6.46
CA ILE A 21 -5.83 14.30 -6.06
C ILE A 21 -5.73 14.45 -4.53
N PRO A 22 -5.83 13.34 -3.76
CA PRO A 22 -5.60 13.40 -2.31
C PRO A 22 -4.22 14.00 -2.02
N SER A 23 -4.10 14.73 -0.91
CA SER A 23 -2.79 15.25 -0.51
C SER A 23 -1.84 14.10 -0.12
N LEU A 24 -0.53 14.36 -0.18
CA LEU A 24 0.47 13.40 0.30
C LEU A 24 0.20 12.97 1.74
N GLU A 25 -0.25 13.88 2.59
CA GLU A 25 -0.62 13.62 3.99
C GLU A 25 -1.83 12.68 4.10
N GLU A 26 -2.87 12.89 3.29
CA GLU A 26 -4.04 12.00 3.24
C GLU A 26 -3.65 10.59 2.78
N MET A 27 -2.75 10.50 1.79
CA MET A 27 -2.27 9.20 1.31
C MET A 27 -1.38 8.50 2.35
N GLN A 28 -0.55 9.24 3.10
CA GLN A 28 0.23 8.69 4.21
C GLN A 28 -0.68 8.18 5.33
N PHE A 29 -1.67 8.96 5.74
CA PHE A 29 -2.63 8.56 6.76
C PHE A 29 -3.39 7.29 6.36
N PHE A 30 -3.82 7.20 5.10
CA PHE A 30 -4.47 6.00 4.58
C PHE A 30 -3.57 4.75 4.66
N LEU A 31 -2.27 4.91 4.36
CA LEU A 31 -1.31 3.81 4.49
C LEU A 31 -1.13 3.39 5.96
N GLU A 32 -1.07 4.36 6.88
CA GLU A 32 -0.93 4.08 8.31
C GLU A 32 -2.15 3.33 8.87
N GLU A 33 -3.38 3.76 8.55
CA GLU A 33 -4.59 3.08 9.02
C GLU A 33 -4.74 1.64 8.48
N ASN A 34 -4.37 1.41 7.21
CA ASN A 34 -4.74 0.18 6.50
C ASN A 34 -3.60 -0.82 6.36
N PHE A 35 -2.35 -0.41 6.57
CA PHE A 35 -1.18 -1.26 6.34
C PHE A 35 -0.20 -1.27 7.52
N ASP A 36 -0.28 -0.32 8.47
CA ASP A 36 0.62 -0.29 9.62
C ASP A 36 0.07 -1.14 10.78
N HIS A 37 -0.08 -2.44 10.54
CA HIS A 37 -0.48 -3.38 11.58
C HIS A 37 0.73 -3.84 12.40
N SER A 38 0.56 -4.00 13.71
CA SER A 38 1.61 -4.57 14.57
C SER A 38 1.79 -6.06 14.32
N PHE A 39 3.02 -6.56 14.44
CA PHE A 39 3.28 -8.00 14.42
C PHE A 39 2.59 -8.68 15.62
N ASP A 40 1.74 -9.67 15.36
CA ASP A 40 1.05 -10.42 16.41
C ASP A 40 1.91 -11.59 16.88
N ASP A 41 2.64 -11.36 17.98
CA ASP A 41 3.48 -12.36 18.62
C ASP A 41 2.71 -13.61 19.04
N TYR A 42 1.48 -13.45 19.53
CA TYR A 42 0.70 -14.55 20.05
C TYR A 42 0.25 -15.47 18.93
N LEU A 43 -0.42 -14.93 17.91
CA LEU A 43 -0.86 -15.72 16.76
C LEU A 43 0.31 -16.35 16.04
N THR A 44 1.43 -15.64 15.88
CA THR A 44 2.62 -16.17 15.23
C THR A 44 3.26 -17.29 16.04
N THR A 45 3.34 -17.14 17.36
CA THR A 45 3.78 -18.22 18.27
C THR A 45 2.89 -19.45 18.16
N GLN A 46 1.56 -19.27 18.13
CA GLN A 46 0.63 -20.40 17.98
C GLN A 46 0.79 -21.11 16.63
N LYS A 47 1.04 -20.35 15.55
CA LYS A 47 1.34 -20.94 14.23
C LYS A 47 2.64 -21.74 14.26
N ILE A 48 3.72 -21.19 14.80
CA ILE A 48 5.02 -21.88 14.91
C ILE A 48 4.86 -23.19 15.69
N LYS A 49 4.18 -23.16 16.85
CA LYS A 49 3.92 -24.35 17.68
C LYS A 49 3.11 -25.42 16.95
N ARG A 50 2.11 -25.01 16.15
CA ARG A 50 1.29 -25.95 15.37
C ARG A 50 2.09 -26.59 14.23
N SER A 51 2.95 -25.82 13.58
CA SER A 51 3.78 -26.31 12.46
C SER A 51 4.97 -27.14 12.93
N HIS A 52 5.47 -26.91 14.14
CA HIS A 52 6.64 -27.57 14.71
C HIS A 52 6.40 -28.02 16.16
N PRO A 53 5.57 -29.06 16.40
CA PRO A 53 5.21 -29.52 17.73
C PRO A 53 6.40 -30.02 18.57
N GLU A 54 7.44 -30.50 17.91
CA GLU A 54 8.66 -31.06 18.52
C GLU A 54 9.67 -30.00 18.96
N TRP A 55 9.46 -28.73 18.62
CA TRP A 55 10.41 -27.67 18.96
C TRP A 55 10.29 -27.26 20.44
N GLY A 56 11.45 -27.12 21.08
CA GLY A 56 11.57 -26.54 22.40
C GLY A 56 11.28 -25.04 22.40
N LYS A 57 11.04 -24.49 23.60
CA LYS A 57 10.72 -23.06 23.78
C LYS A 57 11.78 -22.12 23.19
N ASP A 58 13.06 -22.47 23.35
CA ASP A 58 14.17 -21.62 22.90
C ASP A 58 14.16 -21.49 21.36
N ARG A 59 14.00 -22.61 20.66
CA ARG A 59 13.92 -22.64 19.19
C ARG A 59 12.67 -21.94 18.65
N ILE A 60 11.54 -22.01 19.38
CA ILE A 60 10.33 -21.25 19.04
C ILE A 60 10.58 -19.75 19.21
N GLY A 61 11.27 -19.34 20.27
CA GLY A 61 11.64 -17.94 20.51
C GLY A 61 12.55 -17.37 19.42
N GLU A 62 13.59 -18.12 19.03
CA GLU A 62 14.49 -17.74 17.95
C GLU A 62 13.76 -17.54 16.61
N GLU A 63 12.83 -18.44 16.27
CA GLU A 63 12.04 -18.33 15.04
C GLU A 63 11.04 -17.17 15.10
N LEU A 64 10.43 -16.93 16.27
CA LEU A 64 9.56 -15.76 16.47
C LEU A 64 10.33 -14.45 16.25
N ASP A 65 11.54 -14.34 16.82
CA ASP A 65 12.40 -13.16 16.65
C ASP A 65 12.88 -12.99 15.21
N ARG A 66 13.11 -14.10 14.48
CA ARG A 66 13.42 -14.06 13.06
C ARG A 66 12.24 -13.52 12.25
N GLN A 67 11.03 -14.04 12.48
CA GLN A 67 9.83 -13.62 11.77
C GLN A 67 9.44 -12.17 12.10
N ARG A 68 9.62 -11.73 13.35
CA ARG A 68 9.41 -10.33 13.76
C ARG A 68 10.35 -9.39 13.00
N ARG A 69 11.65 -9.69 12.98
CA ARG A 69 12.63 -8.88 12.24
C ARG A 69 12.35 -8.83 10.74
N HIS A 70 11.94 -9.95 10.15
CA HIS A 70 11.54 -9.98 8.75
C HIS A 70 10.28 -9.16 8.49
N TYR A 71 9.28 -9.23 9.39
CA TYR A 71 8.08 -8.41 9.29
C TYR A 71 8.39 -6.91 9.36
N GLU A 72 9.22 -6.50 10.32
CA GLU A 72 9.63 -5.10 10.49
C GLU A 72 10.45 -4.59 9.31
N ASN A 73 11.43 -5.36 8.84
CA ASN A 73 12.34 -4.92 7.79
C ASN A 73 11.77 -5.05 6.38
N GLU A 74 11.12 -6.17 6.06
CA GLU A 74 10.68 -6.42 4.70
C GLU A 74 9.22 -6.05 4.48
N LEU A 75 8.34 -6.46 5.38
CA LEU A 75 6.91 -6.20 5.17
C LEU A 75 6.57 -4.74 5.46
N ARG A 76 7.01 -4.19 6.59
CA ARG A 76 6.63 -2.83 6.98
C ARG A 76 7.37 -1.77 6.18
N VAL A 77 8.69 -1.90 6.04
CA VAL A 77 9.50 -0.89 5.34
C VAL A 77 9.39 -1.01 3.82
N ASN A 78 9.55 -2.20 3.24
CA ASN A 78 9.53 -2.29 1.77
C ASN A 78 8.12 -2.06 1.20
N VAL A 79 7.05 -2.50 1.86
CA VAL A 79 5.69 -2.20 1.40
C VAL A 79 5.40 -0.71 1.51
N ARG A 80 5.83 -0.04 2.59
CA ARG A 80 5.68 1.43 2.72
C ARG A 80 6.43 2.16 1.61
N ILE A 81 7.68 1.79 1.34
CA ILE A 81 8.48 2.39 0.26
C ILE A 81 7.82 2.12 -1.11
N ALA A 82 7.40 0.90 -1.38
CA ALA A 82 6.74 0.53 -2.64
C ALA A 82 5.41 1.28 -2.83
N ALA A 83 4.62 1.43 -1.77
CA ALA A 83 3.37 2.18 -1.77
C ALA A 83 3.62 3.67 -2.05
N LEU A 84 4.61 4.28 -1.38
CA LEU A 84 5.00 5.68 -1.62
C LEU A 84 5.48 5.91 -3.06
N ASN A 85 6.33 5.01 -3.58
CA ASN A 85 6.79 5.09 -4.97
C ASN A 85 5.62 4.98 -5.96
N THR A 86 4.69 4.05 -5.70
CA THR A 86 3.49 3.86 -6.53
C THR A 86 2.58 5.08 -6.50
N ILE A 87 2.42 5.72 -5.33
CA ILE A 87 1.69 6.99 -5.19
C ILE A 87 2.31 8.06 -6.08
N ALA A 88 3.63 8.26 -5.99
CA ALA A 88 4.34 9.25 -6.80
C ALA A 88 4.21 8.97 -8.31
N GLU A 89 4.26 7.72 -8.74
CA GLU A 89 4.02 7.34 -10.13
C GLU A 89 2.59 7.66 -10.59
N ILE A 90 1.58 7.37 -9.77
CA ILE A 90 0.18 7.68 -10.08
C ILE A 90 -0.03 9.19 -10.18
N GLU A 91 0.54 9.99 -9.27
CA GLU A 91 0.47 11.45 -9.33
C GLU A 91 1.07 11.98 -10.64
N ASN A 92 2.24 11.49 -11.03
CA ASN A 92 2.89 11.85 -12.30
C ASN A 92 2.03 11.49 -13.51
N LEU A 93 1.40 10.32 -13.52
CA LEU A 93 0.48 9.91 -14.59
C LEU A 93 -0.75 10.82 -14.67
N ILE A 94 -1.33 11.22 -13.54
CA ILE A 94 -2.47 12.14 -13.52
C ILE A 94 -2.06 13.52 -14.06
N ILE A 95 -0.90 14.04 -13.67
CA ILE A 95 -0.37 15.31 -14.17
C ILE A 95 -0.14 15.23 -15.69
N SER A 96 0.48 14.15 -16.17
CA SER A 96 0.73 13.92 -17.59
C SER A 96 -0.58 13.86 -18.39
N LEU A 97 -1.59 13.13 -17.90
CA LEU A 97 -2.90 13.04 -18.55
C LEU A 97 -3.60 14.40 -18.61
N LYS A 98 -3.55 15.20 -17.53
CA LYS A 98 -4.12 16.55 -17.51
C LYS A 98 -3.47 17.45 -18.56
N ASN A 99 -2.14 17.39 -18.71
CA ASN A 99 -1.42 18.15 -19.72
C ASN A 99 -1.79 17.73 -21.14
N ALA A 100 -1.84 16.42 -21.41
CA ALA A 100 -2.24 15.89 -22.72
C ALA A 100 -3.67 16.32 -23.11
N ILE A 101 -4.62 16.29 -22.17
CA ILE A 101 -5.99 16.77 -22.40
C ILE A 101 -5.99 18.28 -22.70
N ARG A 102 -5.19 19.08 -21.97
CA ARG A 102 -5.08 20.52 -22.20
C ARG A 102 -4.53 20.83 -23.58
N GLU A 103 -3.45 20.16 -23.99
CA GLU A 103 -2.85 20.32 -25.33
C GLU A 103 -3.83 19.94 -26.43
N TRP A 104 -4.52 18.80 -26.28
CA TRP A 104 -5.53 18.38 -27.24
C TRP A 104 -6.65 19.41 -27.39
N LYS A 105 -7.13 19.99 -26.28
CA LYS A 105 -8.12 21.07 -26.31
C LYS A 105 -7.61 22.30 -27.06
N VAL A 106 -6.38 22.76 -26.81
CA VAL A 106 -5.81 23.90 -27.55
C VAL A 106 -5.70 23.64 -29.06
N LEU A 107 -5.45 22.40 -29.45
CA LEU A 107 -5.30 22.02 -30.86
C LEU A 107 -6.65 21.81 -31.59
N HIS A 108 -7.74 21.53 -30.87
CA HIS A 108 -9.00 21.06 -31.48
C HIS A 108 -10.26 21.81 -31.02
N LEU A 109 -10.14 22.76 -30.09
CA LEU A 109 -11.18 23.69 -29.66
C LEU A 109 -10.69 25.13 -29.86
#